data_AF-A0A0C3IPW7-F1
#
_entry.id   AF-A0A0C3IPW7-F1
#
_cell.length_a   1.000
_cell.length_b   1.000
_cell.length_c   1.000
_cell.angle_alpha   90.00
_cell.angle_beta   90.00
_cell.angle_gamma   90.00
#
_symmetry.space_group_name_H-M   'P 1'
#
loop_
_entity.id
_entity.type
_entity.pdbx_description
1 polymer ?
#
loop_
_entity_poly.entity_id
_entity_poly.type
_entity_poly.pdbx_seq_one_letter_code
_entity_poly.pdbx_strand_id
1 'polypeptide(L)'
;WLPTDLDIYVPFRSENLIARLLVGQGYRLHEPASVDVAMYAGTSIHSVHAFSKGRYKIDVIVSVNAASIAPVFQFHTTAVMNFVSADRIFCAYPALTMRARSHVNPTLLYNGGLHRKAIAPLRKYMSRGFTFE
;
A
#
# COMPACT_ATOMS: atom_id res chain seq x y z
N TRP A 1 -0.44 -20.35 4.48
CA TRP A 1 -0.47 -18.91 4.80
C TRP A 1 -1.86 -18.56 5.29
N LEU A 2 -1.99 -17.74 6.34
CA LEU A 2 -3.27 -17.26 6.85
C LEU A 2 -3.24 -15.72 6.79
N PRO A 3 -4.08 -15.07 5.97
CA PRO A 3 -4.05 -13.62 5.81
C PRO A 3 -4.55 -12.94 7.08
N THR A 4 -3.69 -12.12 7.69
CA THR A 4 -4.01 -11.34 8.90
C THR A 4 -3.82 -9.83 8.70
N ASP A 5 -3.35 -9.41 7.53
CA ASP A 5 -3.05 -8.02 7.19
C ASP A 5 -3.68 -7.69 5.84
N LEU A 6 -4.30 -6.51 5.72
CA LEU A 6 -5.01 -6.06 4.53
C LEU A 6 -4.83 -4.54 4.35
N ASP A 7 -4.37 -4.14 3.17
CA ASP A 7 -4.30 -2.73 2.78
C ASP A 7 -5.55 -2.36 1.97
N ILE A 8 -6.28 -1.32 2.39
CA ILE A 8 -7.44 -0.78 1.68
C ILE A 8 -7.12 0.63 1.18
N TYR A 9 -7.24 0.83 -0.12
CA TYR A 9 -7.01 2.14 -0.75
C TYR A 9 -8.34 2.85 -1.02
N VAL A 10 -8.47 4.09 -0.54
CA VAL A 10 -9.71 4.90 -0.69
C VAL A 10 -9.39 6.31 -1.16
N PRO A 11 -10.31 7.00 -1.87
CA PRO A 11 -10.18 8.43 -2.11
C PRO A 11 -10.42 9.22 -0.81
N PHE A 12 -9.84 10.42 -0.70
CA PHE A 12 -9.99 11.31 0.46
C PHE A 12 -11.45 11.48 0.94
N ARG A 13 -12.38 11.67 0.00
CA ARG A 13 -13.82 11.83 0.30
C ARG A 13 -14.46 10.64 1.04
N SER A 14 -13.85 9.46 0.99
CA SER A 14 -14.37 8.22 1.58
C SER A 14 -13.69 7.84 2.90
N GLU A 15 -12.69 8.61 3.36
CA GLU A 15 -11.93 8.36 4.59
C GLU A 15 -12.83 8.20 5.83
N ASN A 16 -13.72 9.17 6.07
CA ASN A 16 -14.64 9.11 7.20
C ASN A 16 -15.64 7.95 7.10
N LEU A 17 -16.08 7.61 5.89
CA LEU A 17 -17.05 6.52 5.67
C LEU A 17 -16.42 5.17 6.01
N ILE A 18 -15.22 4.90 5.49
CA ILE A 18 -14.54 3.62 5.74
C ILE A 18 -14.11 3.49 7.21
N ALA A 19 -13.65 4.57 7.83
CA ALA A 19 -13.29 4.56 9.25
C ALA A 19 -14.49 4.21 10.14
N ARG A 20 -15.65 4.85 9.91
CA ARG A 20 -16.90 4.54 10.63
C ARG A 20 -17.36 3.11 10.39
N LEU A 21 -17.26 2.62 9.15
CA LEU A 21 -17.60 1.24 8.83
C LEU A 21 -16.74 0.26 9.62
N LEU A 22 -15.42 0.44 9.63
CA LEU A 22 -14.50 -0.45 10.34
C LEU A 22 -14.72 -0.44 11.85
N VAL A 23 -14.93 0.75 12.44
CA VAL A 23 -15.30 0.88 13.87
C VAL A 23 -16.62 0.16 14.15
N GLY A 24 -17.63 0.32 13.30
CA GLY A 24 -18.90 -0.40 13.41
C GLY A 24 -18.76 -1.93 13.32
N GLN A 25 -17.74 -2.42 12.63
CA GLN A 25 -17.39 -3.85 12.57
C GLN A 25 -16.50 -4.33 13.73
N GLY A 26 -16.22 -3.46 14.71
CA GLY A 26 -15.45 -3.76 15.92
C GLY A 26 -13.94 -3.69 15.75
N TYR A 27 -13.44 -3.04 14.70
CA TYR A 27 -12.03 -2.68 14.61
C TYR A 27 -11.73 -1.45 15.46
N ARG A 28 -10.53 -1.38 16.01
CA ARG A 28 -10.02 -0.23 16.78
C ARG A 28 -8.95 0.49 15.97
N LEU A 29 -9.08 1.80 15.86
CA LEU A 29 -8.07 2.68 15.28
C LEU A 29 -6.89 2.84 16.25
N HIS A 30 -5.66 2.72 15.76
CA HIS A 30 -4.43 2.93 16.55
C HIS A 30 -4.01 4.40 16.52
N GLU A 31 -3.42 4.87 17.61
CA GLU A 31 -2.85 6.22 17.69
C GLU A 31 -1.34 6.24 17.38
N PRO A 32 -0.84 7.29 16.68
CA PRO A 32 -1.61 8.37 16.10
C PRO A 32 -2.49 7.88 14.93
N ALA A 33 -3.71 8.40 14.86
CA ALA A 33 -4.71 8.00 13.87
C ALA A 33 -4.21 8.11 12.42
N SER A 34 -3.23 8.98 12.17
CA SER A 34 -2.54 9.11 10.89
C SER A 34 -1.02 9.14 11.06
N VAL A 35 -0.31 8.51 10.13
CA VAL A 35 1.13 8.72 9.95
C VAL A 35 1.35 10.11 9.33
N ASP A 36 2.31 10.86 9.88
CA ASP A 36 2.61 12.26 9.54
C ASP A 36 2.69 12.53 8.03
N VAL A 37 1.95 13.54 7.57
CA VAL A 37 1.87 14.03 6.17
C VAL A 37 3.27 14.33 5.63
N ALA A 38 4.20 14.77 6.48
CA ALA A 38 5.58 15.02 6.08
C ALA A 38 6.31 13.78 5.55
N MET A 39 5.95 12.57 6.00
CA MET A 39 6.53 11.32 5.48
C MET A 39 6.07 10.98 4.05
N TYR A 40 4.98 11.58 3.59
CA TYR A 40 4.35 11.30 2.30
C TYR A 40 4.38 12.50 1.35
N ALA A 41 5.13 13.55 1.70
CA ALA A 41 5.34 14.70 0.84
C ALA A 41 5.86 14.26 -0.55
N GLY A 42 5.20 14.70 -1.62
CA GLY A 42 5.52 14.29 -2.98
C GLY A 42 4.95 12.94 -3.42
N THR A 43 4.17 12.25 -2.57
CA THR A 43 3.40 11.05 -2.93
C THR A 43 1.92 11.39 -3.10
N SER A 44 1.15 10.42 -3.59
CA SER A 44 -0.31 10.49 -3.71
C SER A 44 -1.04 9.95 -2.48
N ILE A 45 -0.32 9.71 -1.37
CA ILE A 45 -0.88 9.31 -0.07
C ILE A 45 -1.14 10.57 0.75
N HIS A 46 -2.38 10.73 1.19
CA HIS A 46 -2.82 11.80 2.08
C HIS A 46 -2.61 11.41 3.55
N SER A 47 -3.08 10.23 3.93
CA SER A 47 -3.02 9.70 5.30
C SER A 47 -3.05 8.16 5.28
N VAL A 48 -2.56 7.54 6.35
CA VAL A 48 -2.67 6.10 6.59
C VAL A 48 -3.24 5.86 7.98
N HIS A 49 -4.35 5.14 8.08
CA HIS A 49 -5.02 4.79 9.33
C HIS A 49 -4.88 3.30 9.61
N ALA A 50 -4.25 2.94 10.73
CA ALA A 50 -4.08 1.54 11.12
C ALA A 50 -5.22 1.08 12.03
N PHE A 51 -5.92 0.02 11.64
CA PHE A 51 -7.00 -0.60 12.39
C PHE A 51 -6.65 -2.03 12.82
N SER A 52 -7.12 -2.48 13.98
CA SER A 52 -7.02 -3.90 14.35
C SER A 52 -8.24 -4.47 15.06
N LYS A 53 -8.40 -5.80 14.94
CA LYS A 53 -9.40 -6.61 15.65
C LYS A 53 -8.78 -7.96 16.01
N GLY A 54 -8.29 -8.08 17.24
CA GLY A 54 -7.49 -9.24 17.66
C GLY A 54 -6.21 -9.35 16.82
N ARG A 55 -6.04 -10.47 16.11
CA ARG A 55 -4.89 -10.69 15.22
C ARG A 55 -5.01 -10.05 13.83
N TYR A 56 -6.19 -9.53 13.47
CA TYR A 56 -6.43 -8.95 12.15
C TYR A 56 -6.05 -7.48 12.14
N LYS A 57 -5.34 -7.06 11.10
CA LYS A 57 -4.91 -5.69 10.85
C LYS A 57 -5.45 -5.21 9.49
N ILE A 58 -5.90 -3.96 9.46
CA ILE A 58 -6.29 -3.26 8.24
C ILE A 58 -5.61 -1.91 8.22
N ASP A 59 -4.80 -1.63 7.21
CA ASP A 59 -4.31 -0.29 6.95
C ASP A 59 -5.21 0.37 5.89
N VAL A 60 -5.78 1.53 6.20
CA VAL A 60 -6.54 2.33 5.24
C VAL A 60 -5.62 3.42 4.71
N ILE A 61 -5.25 3.31 3.44
CA ILE A 61 -4.43 4.28 2.72
C ILE A 61 -5.36 5.23 1.98
N VAL A 62 -5.34 6.49 2.38
CA VAL A 62 -6.16 7.54 1.79
C VAL A 62 -5.36 8.23 0.70
N SER A 63 -5.90 8.31 -0.52
CA SER A 63 -5.26 9.04 -1.61
C SER A 63 -5.60 10.53 -1.57
N VAL A 64 -4.62 11.36 -1.94
CA VAL A 64 -4.76 12.81 -2.13
C VAL A 64 -5.79 13.14 -3.22
N ASN A 65 -5.88 12.31 -4.27
CA ASN A 65 -6.75 12.57 -5.41
C ASN A 65 -7.99 11.66 -5.40
N ALA A 66 -8.88 11.87 -6.36
CA ALA A 66 -10.10 11.07 -6.50
C ALA A 66 -9.82 9.60 -6.88
N ALA A 67 -8.62 9.29 -7.36
CA ALA A 67 -8.21 7.95 -7.77
C ALA A 67 -7.49 7.23 -6.62
N SER A 68 -8.22 6.35 -5.91
CA SER A 68 -7.65 5.56 -4.81
C SER A 68 -6.42 4.74 -5.19
N ILE A 69 -6.26 4.40 -6.46
CA ILE A 69 -5.17 3.55 -6.96
C ILE A 69 -3.84 4.29 -7.16
N ALA A 70 -3.82 5.63 -7.16
CA ALA A 70 -2.60 6.39 -7.45
C ALA A 70 -1.40 6.00 -6.55
N PRO A 71 -1.57 5.77 -5.23
CA PRO A 71 -0.49 5.30 -4.37
C PRO A 71 0.10 3.95 -4.77
N VAL A 72 -0.70 3.07 -5.37
CA VAL A 72 -0.27 1.72 -5.75
C VAL A 72 0.82 1.79 -6.82
N PHE A 73 0.70 2.69 -7.78
CA PHE A 73 1.70 2.87 -8.84
C PHE A 73 2.95 3.63 -8.40
N GLN A 74 2.96 4.15 -7.17
CA GLN A 74 4.12 4.81 -6.56
C GLN A 74 4.90 3.88 -5.63
N PHE A 75 4.54 2.59 -5.56
CA PHE A 75 5.34 1.62 -4.83
C PHE A 75 6.73 1.44 -5.42
N HIS A 76 7.62 0.99 -4.55
CA HIS A 76 9.04 0.74 -4.79
C HIS A 76 9.32 -0.26 -5.93
N THR A 77 8.38 -1.17 -6.22
CA THR A 77 8.61 -2.28 -7.13
C THR A 77 7.34 -2.66 -7.88
N THR A 78 7.49 -3.21 -9.09
CA THR A 78 6.35 -3.69 -9.89
C THR A 78 5.67 -4.93 -9.29
N ALA A 79 6.36 -5.70 -8.43
CA ALA A 79 5.81 -6.88 -7.75
C ALA A 79 4.56 -6.59 -6.90
N VAL A 80 4.36 -5.35 -6.46
CA VAL A 80 3.27 -4.93 -5.58
C VAL A 80 2.27 -3.98 -6.24
N MET A 81 2.38 -3.77 -7.56
CA MET A 81 1.46 -2.91 -8.32
C MET A 81 0.23 -3.68 -8.82
N ASN A 82 -0.30 -4.55 -7.96
CA ASN A 82 -1.45 -5.41 -8.23
C ASN A 82 -2.50 -5.16 -7.14
N PHE A 83 -3.77 -5.13 -7.49
CA PHE A 83 -4.84 -4.90 -6.52
C PHE A 83 -6.13 -5.60 -6.93
N VAL A 84 -7.06 -5.71 -5.96
CA VAL A 84 -8.40 -6.28 -6.17
C VAL A 84 -9.41 -5.16 -5.96
N SER A 85 -10.28 -4.94 -6.94
CA SER A 85 -11.45 -4.06 -6.83
C SER A 85 -12.69 -4.88 -6.43
N ALA A 86 -13.84 -4.23 -6.34
CA ALA A 86 -15.10 -4.92 -6.05
C ALA A 86 -15.47 -5.97 -7.12
N ASP A 87 -15.04 -5.77 -8.36
CA ASP A 87 -15.49 -6.54 -9.53
C ASP A 87 -14.37 -7.15 -10.36
N ARG A 88 -13.10 -6.78 -10.10
CA ARG A 88 -11.95 -7.20 -10.92
C ARG A 88 -10.70 -7.43 -10.09
N ILE A 89 -9.80 -8.22 -10.66
CA ILE A 89 -8.40 -8.30 -10.23
C ILE A 89 -7.59 -7.52 -11.27
N PHE A 90 -6.73 -6.62 -10.80
CA PHE A 90 -5.84 -5.85 -11.64
C PHE A 90 -4.38 -6.25 -11.38
N CYS A 91 -3.66 -6.51 -12.46
CA CYS A 91 -2.22 -6.77 -12.43
C CYS A 91 -1.55 -5.87 -13.46
N ALA A 92 -0.75 -4.89 -13.01
CA ALA A 92 -0.11 -3.92 -13.89
C ALA A 92 0.94 -4.57 -14.80
N TYR A 93 1.64 -5.59 -14.28
CA TYR A 93 2.76 -6.25 -14.96
C TYR A 93 2.59 -7.77 -14.91
N PRO A 94 1.63 -8.34 -15.66
CA PRO A 94 1.31 -9.77 -15.58
C PRO A 94 2.48 -10.65 -16.00
N ALA A 95 3.20 -10.29 -17.06
CA ALA A 95 4.36 -11.06 -17.52
C ALA A 95 5.48 -11.14 -16.47
N LEU A 96 5.74 -10.05 -15.75
CA LEU A 96 6.73 -10.02 -14.67
C LEU A 96 6.22 -10.77 -13.43
N THR A 97 4.99 -10.47 -12.99
CA THR A 97 4.37 -11.06 -11.79
C THR A 97 4.30 -12.58 -11.90
N MET A 98 3.85 -13.11 -13.04
CA MET A 98 3.71 -14.56 -13.26
C MET A 98 5.05 -15.30 -13.38
N ARG A 99 6.15 -14.58 -13.58
CA ARG A 99 7.52 -15.12 -13.61
C ARG A 99 8.30 -14.86 -12.33
N ALA A 100 7.65 -14.30 -11.30
CA ALA A 100 8.29 -13.81 -10.09
C ALA A 100 9.47 -12.86 -10.39
N ARG A 101 9.27 -11.94 -11.34
CA ARG A 101 10.22 -10.89 -11.70
C ARG A 101 9.68 -9.52 -11.32
N SER A 102 10.56 -8.56 -11.05
CA SER A 102 10.16 -7.20 -10.70
C SER A 102 11.19 -6.20 -11.15
N HIS A 103 10.74 -5.02 -11.58
CA HIS A 103 11.60 -3.85 -11.69
C HIS A 103 11.48 -3.00 -10.43
N VAL A 104 12.55 -2.27 -10.13
CA VAL A 104 12.56 -1.21 -9.12
C VAL A 104 11.98 0.05 -9.74
N ASN A 105 11.05 0.70 -9.05
CA ASN A 105 10.46 1.93 -9.53
C ASN A 105 11.52 3.06 -9.48
N PRO A 106 11.86 3.68 -10.62
CA PRO A 106 12.93 4.68 -10.68
C PRO A 106 12.60 5.96 -9.91
N THR A 107 11.34 6.22 -9.55
CA THR A 107 10.98 7.32 -8.63
C THR A 107 11.73 7.27 -7.30
N LEU A 108 12.20 6.10 -6.87
CA LEU A 108 13.09 5.95 -5.72
C LEU A 108 14.47 6.61 -5.90
N LEU A 109 14.93 6.77 -7.14
CA LEU A 109 16.21 7.39 -7.45
C LEU A 109 16.08 8.91 -7.49
N TYR A 110 14.95 9.43 -7.98
CA TYR A 110 14.74 10.86 -8.17
C TYR A 110 14.39 11.61 -6.87
N ASN A 111 13.75 10.95 -5.89
CA ASN A 111 13.34 11.57 -4.61
C ASN A 111 14.42 11.53 -3.50
N GLY A 112 15.71 11.60 -3.85
CA GLY A 112 16.79 11.75 -2.87
C GLY A 112 17.52 10.44 -2.46
N GLY A 113 17.53 9.44 -3.34
CA GLY A 113 18.29 8.20 -3.18
C GLY A 113 17.49 7.08 -2.52
N LEU A 114 17.99 5.84 -2.64
CA LEU A 114 17.47 4.63 -1.98
C LEU A 114 17.37 4.87 -0.47
N HIS A 115 16.25 5.45 -0.04
CA HIS A 115 15.97 5.66 1.37
C HIS A 115 16.07 4.29 2.03
N ARG A 116 16.67 4.18 3.23
CA ARG A 116 16.85 2.92 3.96
C ARG A 116 15.55 2.10 4.09
N LYS A 117 14.39 2.78 3.94
CA LYS A 117 13.02 2.22 3.88
C LYS A 117 12.72 1.41 2.62
N ALA A 118 13.44 1.61 1.50
CA ALA A 118 13.24 0.88 0.24
C ALA A 118 13.92 -0.51 0.24
N ILE A 119 15.01 -0.68 1.00
CA ILE A 119 15.80 -1.92 1.02
C ILE A 119 15.05 -3.07 1.70
N ALA A 120 14.34 -2.80 2.80
CA ALA A 120 13.61 -3.83 3.53
C ALA A 120 12.46 -4.45 2.70
N PRO A 121 11.60 -3.67 2.01
CA PRO A 121 10.65 -4.20 1.04
C PRO A 121 11.29 -5.05 -0.06
N LEU A 122 12.40 -4.59 -0.66
CA LEU A 122 13.11 -5.36 -1.68
C LEU A 122 13.53 -6.73 -1.16
N ARG A 123 14.22 -6.79 -0.01
CA ARG A 123 14.62 -8.05 0.63
C ARG A 123 13.45 -8.96 0.95
N LYS A 124 12.34 -8.39 1.46
CA LYS A 124 11.10 -9.12 1.75
C LYS A 124 10.53 -9.79 0.49
N TYR A 125 10.57 -9.13 -0.67
CA TYR A 125 10.07 -9.73 -1.92
C TYR A 125 11.08 -10.70 -2.55
N MET A 126 12.38 -10.46 -2.40
CA MET A 126 13.41 -11.45 -2.76
C MET A 126 13.24 -12.75 -1.99
N SER A 127 13.02 -12.69 -0.67
CA SER A 127 12.78 -13.89 0.16
C SER A 127 11.45 -14.60 -0.18
N ARG A 128 10.57 -13.96 -0.96
CA ARG A 128 9.32 -14.53 -1.48
C ARG A 128 9.48 -15.09 -2.90
N GLY A 129 10.71 -15.15 -3.42
CA GLY A 129 11.03 -15.73 -4.72
C GLY A 129 11.07 -14.72 -5.87
N PHE A 130 10.96 -13.41 -5.61
CA PHE A 130 11.10 -12.42 -6.68
C PHE A 130 12.55 -12.16 -7.03
N THR A 131 12.87 -12.13 -8.32
CA THR A 131 14.15 -11.61 -8.84
C THR A 131 13.97 -10.19 -9.35
N PHE A 132 14.93 -9.31 -9.04
CA PHE A 132 14.92 -7.92 -9.48
C PHE A 132 15.83 -7.74 -10.69
N GLU A 133 15.29 -7.13 -11.75
CA GLU A 133 15.98 -6.81 -13.02
C GLU A 133 16.18 -5.30 -13.16
#